data_AF-A0A1B0Z8L0-F1
#
_entry.id   AF-A0A1B0Z8L0-F1
#
_cell.length_a   1.000
_cell.length_b   1.000
_cell.length_c   1.000
_cell.angle_alpha   90.00
_cell.angle_beta   90.00
_cell.angle_gamma   90.00
#
_symmetry.space_group_name_H-M   'P 1'
#
loop_
_entity.id
_entity.type
_entity.pdbx_description
1 polymer ?
#
loop_
_entity_poly.entity_id
_entity_poly.type
_entity_poly.pdbx_seq_one_letter_code
_entity_poly.pdbx_strand_id
1 'polypeptide(L)'
;SYESIAGYEPQSQVTDHNAIDLDQAAMQTQLALGNDDGFAAALRIYTEGAHSKSVAVVTLSAPLAIDVAKGTSFMGVDADGNQVAGKAYENNAAGATEVKVQYKTTDSQKDYVGCQVGASVYPNTERCFAASGSMTVDGSVEVSYSYDVLSDNINKRSIQGFSTAAQKKMGECDNCPYKLYDMFYKYYGEYDYANQIVLAGFAGEKTTFDNFNNDFGLYGFAGKEQVIKKGTAYMHVWMYVVREMEDALDDCQTDCTADDCNDDPVHAWDEGVAFYTGTLEGTDGSGSGKLVYGLADARCSNFKTCGANADETGGTSHVNLEIFKHFDVGQAKIRKGECASARADKEIIENLMLVPLIQGTLRYAWKTANEAYSEKAESEGTIFALAVAPVVAHCDAAAAKVISDNMVAGQ
;
A
#
# COMPACT_ATOMS: atom_id res chain seq x y z
N SER A 1 -13.65 -6.67 -18.68
CA SER A 1 -14.08 -6.06 -17.41
C SER A 1 -13.18 -6.60 -16.34
N TYR A 2 -12.74 -5.74 -15.43
CA TYR A 2 -11.91 -6.11 -14.29
C TYR A 2 -12.81 -6.54 -13.12
N GLU A 3 -12.31 -7.36 -12.20
CA GLU A 3 -13.09 -7.76 -11.02
C GLU A 3 -13.25 -6.58 -10.04
N SER A 4 -14.45 -6.45 -9.46
CA SER A 4 -14.80 -5.33 -8.59
C SER A 4 -13.98 -5.33 -7.29
N ILE A 5 -13.83 -4.14 -6.71
CA ILE A 5 -13.14 -3.90 -5.43
C ILE A 5 -14.16 -3.29 -4.50
N ALA A 6 -14.71 -4.05 -3.55
CA ALA A 6 -15.76 -3.55 -2.64
C ALA A 6 -16.91 -2.78 -3.32
N GLY A 7 -17.38 -3.29 -4.46
CA GLY A 7 -18.45 -2.68 -5.28
C GLY A 7 -17.98 -1.62 -6.27
N TYR A 8 -16.74 -1.16 -6.20
CA TYR A 8 -16.11 -0.30 -7.22
C TYR A 8 -15.75 -1.10 -8.47
N GLU A 9 -16.01 -0.53 -9.65
CA GLU A 9 -15.75 -1.16 -10.95
C GLU A 9 -14.50 -0.53 -11.62
N PRO A 10 -13.29 -1.08 -11.42
CA PRO A 10 -12.08 -0.53 -12.00
C PRO A 10 -12.13 -0.56 -13.53
N GLN A 11 -11.49 0.43 -14.15
CA GLN A 11 -11.35 0.54 -15.61
C GLN A 11 -9.94 0.16 -16.08
N SER A 12 -9.09 -0.31 -15.18
CA SER A 12 -7.74 -0.78 -15.44
C SER A 12 -7.37 -2.01 -14.58
N GLN A 13 -6.30 -2.72 -14.95
CA GLN A 13 -5.85 -3.91 -14.21
C GLN A 13 -5.08 -3.53 -12.94
N VAL A 14 -5.76 -3.50 -11.80
CA VAL A 14 -5.15 -3.15 -10.49
C VAL A 14 -5.14 -4.29 -9.47
N THR A 15 -5.42 -5.53 -9.88
CA THR A 15 -5.42 -6.71 -8.99
C THR A 15 -4.09 -6.92 -8.27
N ASP A 16 -2.95 -6.71 -8.95
CA ASP A 16 -1.62 -6.75 -8.35
C ASP A 16 -1.39 -5.64 -7.31
N HIS A 17 -1.96 -4.45 -7.52
CA HIS A 17 -1.90 -3.34 -6.56
C HIS A 17 -2.73 -3.64 -5.33
N ASN A 18 -3.94 -4.16 -5.54
CA ASN A 18 -4.88 -4.52 -4.48
C ASN A 18 -4.29 -5.56 -3.51
N ALA A 19 -3.45 -6.48 -4.03
CA ALA A 19 -2.83 -7.56 -3.27
C ALA A 19 -1.76 -7.12 -2.26
N ILE A 20 -1.44 -5.82 -2.18
CA ILE A 20 -0.53 -5.28 -1.15
C ILE A 20 -1.03 -5.48 0.28
N ASP A 21 -2.33 -5.67 0.46
CA ASP A 21 -2.92 -5.96 1.76
C ASP A 21 -2.54 -7.36 2.28
N LEU A 22 -2.13 -8.25 1.40
CA LEU A 22 -1.59 -9.56 1.76
C LEU A 22 -0.21 -9.44 2.41
N ASP A 23 0.63 -8.47 1.99
CA ASP A 23 1.88 -8.15 2.69
C ASP A 23 1.57 -7.63 4.09
N GLN A 24 0.58 -6.73 4.20
CA GLN A 24 0.10 -6.26 5.50
C GLN A 24 -0.37 -7.44 6.36
N ALA A 25 -1.24 -8.31 5.86
CA ALA A 25 -1.76 -9.48 6.59
C ALA A 25 -0.65 -10.45 7.02
N ALA A 26 0.32 -10.70 6.16
CA ALA A 26 1.46 -11.57 6.44
C ALA A 26 2.33 -10.96 7.57
N MET A 27 2.62 -9.65 7.52
CA MET A 27 3.28 -8.96 8.63
C MET A 27 2.51 -9.09 9.94
N GLN A 28 1.20 -8.84 9.93
CA GLN A 28 0.38 -8.96 11.14
C GLN A 28 0.46 -10.36 11.75
N THR A 29 0.51 -11.39 10.91
CA THR A 29 0.63 -12.80 11.34
C THR A 29 1.97 -13.05 12.02
N GLN A 30 3.06 -12.54 11.45
CA GLN A 30 4.40 -12.72 12.04
C GLN A 30 4.59 -11.91 13.32
N LEU A 31 4.10 -10.67 13.37
CA LEU A 31 4.18 -9.84 14.58
C LEU A 31 3.39 -10.44 15.75
N ALA A 32 2.25 -11.08 15.48
CA ALA A 32 1.43 -11.73 16.50
C ALA A 32 2.12 -12.92 17.20
N LEU A 33 3.24 -13.42 16.65
CA LEU A 33 4.06 -14.44 17.32
C LEU A 33 4.76 -13.90 18.58
N GLY A 34 4.92 -12.56 18.70
CA GLY A 34 5.43 -11.90 19.89
C GLY A 34 6.85 -12.33 20.27
N ASN A 35 7.72 -12.54 19.28
CA ASN A 35 9.12 -12.93 19.46
C ASN A 35 10.02 -12.34 18.36
N ASP A 36 11.34 -12.45 18.55
CA ASP A 36 12.33 -11.85 17.67
C ASP A 36 12.27 -12.40 16.23
N ASP A 37 12.08 -13.71 16.05
CA ASP A 37 12.00 -14.34 14.73
C ASP A 37 10.79 -13.82 13.93
N GLY A 38 9.63 -13.69 14.59
CA GLY A 38 8.42 -13.12 14.00
C GLY A 38 8.60 -11.65 13.61
N PHE A 39 9.28 -10.86 14.45
CA PHE A 39 9.59 -9.46 14.13
C PHE A 39 10.60 -9.35 12.97
N ALA A 40 11.61 -10.22 12.92
CA ALA A 40 12.56 -10.27 11.81
C ALA A 40 11.88 -10.65 10.49
N ALA A 41 10.96 -11.63 10.51
CA ALA A 41 10.17 -12.01 9.34
C ALA A 41 9.23 -10.88 8.89
N ALA A 42 8.55 -10.21 9.82
CA ALA A 42 7.70 -9.05 9.51
C ALA A 42 8.52 -7.89 8.92
N LEU A 43 9.73 -7.63 9.44
CA LEU A 43 10.62 -6.61 8.89
C LEU A 43 10.99 -6.93 7.44
N ARG A 44 11.33 -8.18 7.13
CA ARG A 44 11.59 -8.59 5.74
C ARG A 44 10.40 -8.36 4.82
N ILE A 45 9.19 -8.72 5.25
CA ILE A 45 7.98 -8.48 4.45
C ILE A 45 7.76 -6.97 4.25
N TYR A 46 7.95 -6.16 5.28
CA TYR A 46 7.85 -4.70 5.20
C TYR A 46 8.81 -4.10 4.16
N THR A 47 10.06 -4.55 4.16
CA THR A 47 11.13 -3.99 3.32
C THR A 47 11.12 -4.52 1.89
N GLU A 48 10.92 -5.83 1.72
CA GLU A 48 11.09 -6.54 0.44
C GLU A 48 9.75 -6.81 -0.28
N GLY A 49 8.63 -6.88 0.45
CA GLY A 49 7.33 -7.32 -0.08
C GLY A 49 7.28 -8.84 -0.32
N ALA A 50 6.08 -9.38 -0.48
CA ALA A 50 5.88 -10.83 -0.66
C ALA A 50 4.82 -11.21 -1.70
N HIS A 51 3.81 -10.37 -1.92
CA HIS A 51 2.65 -10.73 -2.74
C HIS A 51 2.53 -9.91 -4.01
N SER A 52 3.02 -8.67 -3.99
CA SER A 52 2.71 -7.67 -4.99
C SER A 52 3.90 -7.40 -5.91
N LYS A 53 3.67 -7.29 -7.23
CA LYS A 53 4.68 -7.05 -8.26
C LYS A 53 5.80 -8.12 -8.27
N SER A 54 5.41 -9.40 -8.34
CA SER A 54 6.32 -10.55 -8.36
C SER A 54 7.17 -10.62 -9.63
N VAL A 55 8.47 -10.87 -9.46
CA VAL A 55 9.49 -10.87 -10.52
C VAL A 55 10.46 -12.03 -10.33
N ALA A 56 10.68 -12.82 -11.37
CA ALA A 56 11.80 -13.75 -11.45
C ALA A 56 13.06 -13.02 -11.90
N VAL A 57 14.15 -13.15 -11.15
CA VAL A 57 15.49 -12.71 -11.55
C VAL A 57 16.22 -13.92 -12.12
N VAL A 58 16.32 -14.01 -13.44
CA VAL A 58 16.89 -15.19 -14.10
C VAL A 58 18.29 -14.91 -14.63
N THR A 59 19.19 -15.87 -14.44
CA THR A 59 20.52 -15.84 -15.08
C THR A 59 20.45 -16.56 -16.42
N LEU A 60 20.83 -15.87 -17.49
CA LEU A 60 20.85 -16.42 -18.84
C LEU A 60 22.11 -17.26 -19.07
N SER A 61 21.97 -18.40 -19.73
CA SER A 61 23.11 -19.26 -20.10
C SER A 61 23.98 -18.66 -21.20
N ALA A 62 23.44 -17.71 -21.97
CA ALA A 62 24.14 -16.89 -22.94
C ALA A 62 23.61 -15.44 -22.87
N PRO A 63 24.45 -14.42 -23.08
CA PRO A 63 24.00 -13.03 -23.06
C PRO A 63 22.89 -12.76 -24.09
N LEU A 64 21.98 -11.81 -23.79
CA LEU A 64 20.96 -11.38 -24.75
C LEU A 64 21.58 -10.97 -26.08
N ALA A 65 21.04 -11.49 -27.19
CA ALA A 65 21.52 -11.14 -28.53
C ALA A 65 20.97 -9.80 -29.04
N ILE A 66 19.88 -9.31 -28.44
CA ILE A 66 19.15 -8.10 -28.84
C ILE A 66 18.82 -7.26 -27.61
N ASP A 67 18.53 -5.98 -27.83
CA ASP A 67 17.88 -5.16 -26.82
C ASP A 67 16.45 -5.65 -26.59
N VAL A 68 16.04 -5.72 -25.33
CA VAL A 68 14.71 -6.12 -24.89
C VAL A 68 14.11 -4.98 -24.08
N ALA A 69 13.10 -4.31 -24.66
CA ALA A 69 12.42 -3.21 -24.01
C ALA A 69 11.56 -3.70 -22.83
N LYS A 70 11.36 -2.84 -21.83
CA LYS A 70 10.38 -3.06 -20.76
C LYS A 70 9.01 -3.41 -21.36
N GLY A 71 8.33 -4.39 -20.76
CA GLY A 71 7.04 -4.86 -21.22
C GLY A 71 7.09 -5.92 -22.32
N THR A 72 8.24 -6.18 -22.95
CA THR A 72 8.40 -7.27 -23.93
C THR A 72 8.03 -8.61 -23.31
N SER A 73 7.21 -9.40 -24.01
CA SER A 73 6.69 -10.66 -23.46
C SER A 73 7.78 -11.73 -23.32
N PHE A 74 7.71 -12.45 -22.21
CA PHE A 74 8.45 -13.69 -21.97
C PHE A 74 7.46 -14.84 -21.79
N MET A 75 7.73 -15.97 -22.42
CA MET A 75 6.95 -17.20 -22.27
C MET A 75 7.86 -18.37 -21.92
N GLY A 76 7.59 -19.04 -20.81
CA GLY A 76 8.31 -20.24 -20.36
C GLY A 76 7.33 -21.28 -19.84
N VAL A 77 7.84 -22.22 -19.02
CA VAL A 77 7.01 -23.22 -18.35
C VAL A 77 7.31 -23.28 -16.86
N ASP A 78 6.35 -23.76 -16.07
CA ASP A 78 6.55 -24.17 -14.68
C ASP A 78 7.19 -25.57 -14.59
N ALA A 79 7.39 -26.06 -13.36
CA ALA A 79 7.99 -27.37 -13.10
C ALA A 79 7.15 -28.55 -13.63
N ASP A 80 5.84 -28.35 -13.84
CA ASP A 80 4.92 -29.35 -14.36
C ASP A 80 4.79 -29.27 -15.90
N GLY A 81 5.45 -28.30 -16.53
CA GLY A 81 5.41 -28.07 -17.97
C GLY A 81 4.23 -27.21 -18.45
N ASN A 82 3.46 -26.58 -17.54
CA ASN A 82 2.41 -25.65 -17.93
C ASN A 82 3.01 -24.30 -18.33
N GLN A 83 2.39 -23.60 -19.27
CA GLN A 83 2.87 -22.30 -19.73
C GLN A 83 2.80 -21.24 -18.61
N VAL A 84 3.88 -20.48 -18.48
CA VAL A 84 3.99 -19.32 -17.59
C VAL A 84 4.34 -18.10 -18.44
N ALA A 85 3.51 -17.07 -18.34
CA ALA A 85 3.69 -15.82 -19.05
C ALA A 85 4.29 -14.76 -18.10
N GLY A 86 5.17 -13.94 -18.65
CA GLY A 86 5.70 -12.76 -17.99
C GLY A 86 6.06 -11.67 -18.99
N LYS A 87 6.65 -10.59 -18.48
CA LYS A 87 7.14 -9.46 -19.28
C LYS A 87 8.45 -8.93 -18.71
N ALA A 88 9.29 -8.36 -19.56
CA ALA A 88 10.49 -7.66 -19.14
C ALA A 88 10.11 -6.57 -18.12
N TYR A 89 10.64 -6.64 -16.90
CA TYR A 89 10.33 -5.67 -15.85
C TYR A 89 10.93 -4.29 -16.16
N GLU A 90 12.09 -4.28 -16.81
CA GLU A 90 12.88 -3.10 -17.17
C GLU A 90 13.50 -3.28 -18.57
N ASN A 91 14.12 -2.23 -19.10
CA ASN A 91 14.88 -2.33 -20.34
C ASN A 91 16.15 -3.15 -20.10
N ASN A 92 16.43 -4.11 -20.97
CA ASN A 92 17.63 -4.93 -20.93
C ASN A 92 18.40 -4.73 -22.24
N ALA A 93 19.67 -4.35 -22.17
CA ALA A 93 20.50 -4.19 -23.35
C ALA A 93 21.00 -5.55 -23.87
N ALA A 94 21.31 -5.61 -25.17
CA ALA A 94 22.10 -6.71 -25.73
C ALA A 94 23.39 -6.90 -24.92
N GLY A 95 23.73 -8.15 -24.62
CA GLY A 95 24.84 -8.52 -23.75
C GLY A 95 24.47 -8.69 -22.27
N ALA A 96 23.25 -8.38 -21.85
CA ALA A 96 22.81 -8.66 -20.48
C ALA A 96 22.82 -10.18 -20.19
N THR A 97 23.31 -10.56 -19.01
CA THR A 97 23.38 -11.95 -18.53
C THR A 97 22.34 -12.26 -17.46
N GLU A 98 21.67 -11.26 -16.94
CA GLU A 98 20.58 -11.36 -15.98
C GLU A 98 19.38 -10.59 -16.53
N VAL A 99 18.18 -11.14 -16.39
CA VAL A 99 16.94 -10.49 -16.80
C VAL A 99 15.89 -10.60 -15.70
N LYS A 100 15.17 -9.52 -15.46
CA LYS A 100 14.01 -9.48 -14.56
C LYS A 100 12.72 -9.69 -15.35
N VAL A 101 12.02 -10.80 -15.08
CA VAL A 101 10.76 -11.14 -15.72
C VAL A 101 9.62 -11.00 -14.71
N GLN A 102 8.77 -9.98 -14.88
CA GLN A 102 7.57 -9.81 -14.07
C GLN A 102 6.53 -10.84 -14.51
N TYR A 103 5.99 -11.61 -13.56
CA TYR A 103 4.92 -12.56 -13.84
C TYR A 103 3.67 -11.83 -14.34
N LYS A 104 2.93 -12.47 -15.25
CA LYS A 104 1.69 -11.92 -15.78
C LYS A 104 0.64 -11.84 -14.67
N THR A 105 0.08 -10.65 -14.49
CA THR A 105 -1.08 -10.40 -13.64
C THR A 105 -2.38 -10.74 -14.38
N THR A 106 -3.33 -11.34 -13.67
CA THR A 106 -4.68 -11.66 -14.17
C THR A 106 -5.72 -10.68 -13.61
N ASP A 107 -6.90 -10.65 -14.22
CA ASP A 107 -8.01 -9.79 -13.76
C ASP A 107 -8.80 -10.38 -12.57
N SER A 108 -8.40 -11.56 -12.08
CA SER A 108 -8.96 -12.19 -10.87
C SER A 108 -8.17 -11.73 -9.65
N GLN A 109 -8.83 -11.12 -8.67
CA GLN A 109 -8.26 -10.75 -7.38
C GLN A 109 -7.74 -11.97 -6.63
N LYS A 110 -8.44 -13.11 -6.74
CA LYS A 110 -8.03 -14.35 -6.08
C LYS A 110 -6.80 -14.97 -6.72
N ASP A 111 -6.73 -14.95 -8.05
CA ASP A 111 -5.70 -15.63 -8.84
C ASP A 111 -4.81 -14.62 -9.59
N TYR A 112 -4.59 -13.44 -8.98
CA TYR A 112 -3.95 -12.29 -9.64
C TYR A 112 -2.55 -12.62 -10.14
N VAL A 113 -1.76 -13.34 -9.34
CA VAL A 113 -0.44 -13.89 -9.69
C VAL A 113 -0.26 -15.23 -8.98
N GLY A 114 0.23 -16.26 -9.67
CA GLY A 114 0.49 -17.58 -9.07
C GLY A 114 1.77 -17.62 -8.24
N CYS A 115 2.87 -17.05 -8.76
CA CYS A 115 4.17 -17.08 -8.11
C CYS A 115 4.31 -15.94 -7.07
N GLN A 116 4.26 -16.26 -5.79
CA GLN A 116 4.32 -15.32 -4.66
C GLN A 116 5.36 -15.82 -3.65
N VAL A 117 6.63 -15.48 -3.89
CA VAL A 117 7.76 -15.95 -3.08
C VAL A 117 8.28 -14.80 -2.22
N GLY A 118 9.15 -13.94 -2.75
CA GLY A 118 9.65 -12.75 -2.07
C GLY A 118 10.07 -12.99 -0.62
N ALA A 119 9.63 -12.10 0.27
CA ALA A 119 9.83 -12.27 1.71
C ALA A 119 8.75 -13.12 2.40
N SER A 120 7.92 -13.86 1.66
CA SER A 120 6.89 -14.72 2.26
C SER A 120 7.53 -15.81 3.12
N VAL A 121 7.01 -15.96 4.34
CA VAL A 121 7.36 -17.09 5.23
C VAL A 121 6.73 -18.40 4.73
N TYR A 122 5.67 -18.31 3.94
CA TYR A 122 4.98 -19.43 3.30
C TYR A 122 4.92 -19.17 1.79
N PRO A 123 6.03 -19.35 1.06
CA PRO A 123 6.11 -19.00 -0.35
C PRO A 123 5.15 -19.87 -1.18
N ASN A 124 4.39 -19.23 -2.07
CA ASN A 124 3.62 -19.90 -3.10
C ASN A 124 4.48 -20.00 -4.37
N THR A 125 4.83 -21.23 -4.74
CA THR A 125 5.63 -21.50 -5.93
C THR A 125 4.80 -21.95 -7.13
N GLU A 126 3.47 -21.97 -7.00
CA GLU A 126 2.58 -22.33 -8.09
C GLU A 126 2.77 -21.37 -9.27
N ARG A 127 2.94 -21.91 -10.48
CA ARG A 127 3.17 -21.14 -11.71
C ARG A 127 4.39 -20.21 -11.66
N CYS A 128 5.36 -20.45 -10.77
CA CYS A 128 6.71 -19.90 -10.98
C CYS A 128 7.35 -20.57 -12.20
N PHE A 129 8.28 -19.87 -12.85
CA PHE A 129 9.09 -20.47 -13.90
C PHE A 129 9.89 -21.67 -13.34
N ALA A 130 10.10 -22.72 -14.14
CA ALA A 130 10.95 -23.85 -13.77
C ALA A 130 12.37 -23.37 -13.43
N ALA A 131 13.03 -24.00 -12.44
CA ALA A 131 14.34 -23.57 -11.94
C ALA A 131 15.43 -23.45 -13.02
N SER A 132 15.29 -24.17 -14.13
CA SER A 132 16.02 -23.91 -15.36
C SER A 132 15.20 -24.35 -16.57
N GLY A 133 15.54 -23.82 -17.75
CA GLY A 133 14.86 -24.17 -18.99
C GLY A 133 15.13 -23.15 -20.10
N SER A 134 14.23 -23.09 -21.07
CA SER A 134 14.20 -22.01 -22.04
C SER A 134 12.92 -21.19 -21.94
N MET A 135 13.03 -19.93 -22.37
CA MET A 135 11.92 -19.01 -22.51
C MET A 135 12.00 -18.32 -23.87
N THR A 136 10.85 -18.02 -24.45
CA THR A 136 10.74 -17.26 -25.68
C THR A 136 10.52 -15.79 -25.36
N VAL A 137 11.36 -14.92 -25.90
CA VAL A 137 11.27 -13.46 -25.85
C VAL A 137 10.59 -12.99 -27.13
N ASP A 138 9.54 -12.16 -26.99
CA ASP A 138 8.75 -11.61 -28.09
C ASP A 138 8.28 -12.67 -29.11
N GLY A 139 7.96 -13.87 -28.61
CA GLY A 139 7.50 -15.00 -29.43
C GLY A 139 8.51 -15.58 -30.43
N SER A 140 9.75 -15.08 -30.46
CA SER A 140 10.70 -15.41 -31.55
C SER A 140 12.12 -15.73 -31.09
N VAL A 141 12.63 -15.13 -30.02
CA VAL A 141 14.01 -15.33 -29.56
C VAL A 141 14.01 -16.30 -28.38
N GLU A 142 14.65 -17.45 -28.52
CA GLU A 142 14.79 -18.40 -27.42
C GLU A 142 16.03 -18.08 -26.59
N VAL A 143 15.86 -17.99 -25.27
CA VAL A 143 16.95 -17.84 -24.30
C VAL A 143 16.87 -18.94 -23.25
N SER A 144 18.01 -19.53 -22.93
CA SER A 144 18.12 -20.50 -21.83
C SER A 144 18.48 -19.78 -20.53
N TYR A 145 17.94 -20.27 -19.41
CA TYR A 145 18.10 -19.64 -18.11
C TYR A 145 18.17 -20.66 -16.96
N SER A 146 18.63 -20.18 -15.82
CA SER A 146 18.54 -20.84 -14.52
C SER A 146 18.41 -19.81 -13.40
N TYR A 147 17.76 -20.19 -12.32
CA TYR A 147 17.61 -19.40 -11.09
C TYR A 147 17.15 -20.29 -9.92
N ASP A 148 17.27 -19.79 -8.69
CA ASP A 148 16.71 -20.43 -7.51
C ASP A 148 15.28 -19.91 -7.25
N VAL A 149 14.29 -20.80 -7.36
CA VAL A 149 12.87 -20.45 -7.25
C VAL A 149 12.54 -19.78 -5.90
N LEU A 150 13.25 -20.10 -4.82
CA LEU A 150 12.96 -19.59 -3.48
C LEU A 150 13.70 -18.30 -3.13
N SER A 151 14.87 -18.02 -3.74
CA SER A 151 15.62 -16.78 -3.48
C SER A 151 15.53 -15.73 -4.58
N ASP A 152 15.33 -16.16 -5.83
CA ASP A 152 15.44 -15.28 -7.00
C ASP A 152 14.06 -14.85 -7.54
N ASN A 153 12.98 -15.31 -6.93
CA ASN A 153 11.65 -14.72 -7.07
C ASN A 153 11.45 -13.62 -6.02
N ILE A 154 11.56 -12.36 -6.45
CA ILE A 154 11.48 -11.17 -5.60
C ILE A 154 10.20 -10.39 -5.85
N ASN A 155 9.87 -9.48 -4.94
CA ASN A 155 8.80 -8.51 -5.12
C ASN A 155 9.37 -7.11 -5.37
N LYS A 156 8.72 -6.35 -6.25
CA LYS A 156 9.14 -4.98 -6.60
C LYS A 156 8.21 -3.90 -6.05
N ARG A 157 7.22 -4.27 -5.26
CA ARG A 157 6.39 -3.38 -4.46
C ARG A 157 6.51 -3.82 -3.00
N SER A 158 6.80 -2.89 -2.11
CA SER A 158 6.83 -3.09 -0.66
C SER A 158 6.21 -1.89 0.04
N ILE A 159 5.65 -2.09 1.23
CA ILE A 159 5.03 -1.00 1.99
C ILE A 159 6.08 0.03 2.43
N GLN A 160 7.31 -0.40 2.74
CA GLN A 160 8.42 0.53 2.98
C GLN A 160 8.65 1.47 1.79
N GLY A 161 8.58 0.93 0.57
CA GLY A 161 8.78 1.68 -0.67
C GLY A 161 7.84 2.88 -0.83
N PHE A 162 6.65 2.84 -0.23
CA PHE A 162 5.69 3.95 -0.27
C PHE A 162 6.20 5.19 0.47
N SER A 163 6.88 5.00 1.59
CA SER A 163 7.42 6.10 2.37
C SER A 163 8.84 6.50 1.92
N THR A 164 9.69 5.55 1.53
CA THR A 164 11.06 5.90 1.10
C THR A 164 11.12 6.59 -0.26
N ALA A 165 10.11 6.40 -1.11
CA ALA A 165 9.98 7.13 -2.38
C ALA A 165 9.23 8.48 -2.25
N ALA A 166 8.73 8.82 -1.06
CA ALA A 166 7.80 9.92 -0.84
C ALA A 166 8.37 11.30 -1.22
N GLN A 167 9.65 11.57 -0.90
CA GLN A 167 10.33 12.82 -1.28
C GLN A 167 10.19 13.08 -2.78
N LYS A 168 10.62 12.10 -3.60
CA LYS A 168 10.60 12.21 -5.05
C LYS A 168 9.18 12.29 -5.61
N LYS A 169 8.25 11.53 -5.03
CA LYS A 169 6.89 11.35 -5.58
C LYS A 169 5.86 12.37 -5.10
N MET A 170 6.08 13.03 -3.96
CA MET A 170 5.09 13.91 -3.32
C MET A 170 5.70 15.21 -2.77
N GLY A 171 7.02 15.29 -2.60
CA GLY A 171 7.73 16.48 -2.13
C GLY A 171 8.37 17.31 -3.23
N GLU A 172 8.95 16.67 -4.25
CA GLU A 172 9.84 17.30 -5.25
C GLU A 172 9.46 17.03 -6.72
N CYS A 173 8.27 16.48 -6.98
CA CYS A 173 7.73 16.31 -8.34
C CYS A 173 7.33 17.65 -8.99
N ASP A 174 6.94 17.62 -10.27
CA ASP A 174 6.65 18.85 -11.04
C ASP A 174 5.48 19.68 -10.46
N ASN A 175 4.44 19.06 -9.90
CA ASN A 175 3.33 19.74 -9.24
C ASN A 175 3.36 19.64 -7.70
N CYS A 176 4.54 19.32 -7.16
CA CYS A 176 4.76 19.17 -5.72
C CYS A 176 5.14 20.50 -5.03
N PRO A 177 5.05 20.57 -3.69
CA PRO A 177 4.63 19.50 -2.79
C PRO A 177 3.12 19.29 -2.78
N TYR A 178 2.67 18.04 -2.75
CA TYR A 178 1.25 17.73 -2.58
C TYR A 178 0.76 18.21 -1.22
N LYS A 179 -0.37 18.94 -1.20
CA LYS A 179 -0.80 19.75 -0.05
C LYS A 179 -0.88 18.95 1.25
N LEU A 180 -1.49 17.76 1.21
CA LEU A 180 -1.67 16.94 2.40
C LEU A 180 -0.33 16.37 2.88
N TYR A 181 0.49 15.86 1.98
CA TYR A 181 1.83 15.34 2.30
C TYR A 181 2.74 16.43 2.89
N ASP A 182 2.68 17.65 2.35
CA ASP A 182 3.44 18.82 2.84
C ASP A 182 3.14 19.13 4.32
N MET A 183 1.91 18.91 4.78
CA MET A 183 1.56 19.06 6.21
C MET A 183 2.36 18.09 7.08
N PHE A 184 2.55 16.85 6.63
CA PHE A 184 3.31 15.83 7.35
C PHE A 184 4.81 16.12 7.31
N TYR A 185 5.35 16.49 6.15
CA TYR A 185 6.75 16.89 6.03
C TYR A 185 7.07 18.09 6.94
N LYS A 186 6.26 19.16 6.89
CA LYS A 186 6.45 20.35 7.75
C LYS A 186 6.33 20.06 9.25
N TYR A 187 5.56 19.04 9.63
CA TYR A 187 5.41 18.66 11.03
C TYR A 187 6.59 17.82 11.52
N TYR A 188 7.03 16.84 10.75
CA TYR A 188 8.08 15.89 11.17
C TYR A 188 9.49 16.35 10.82
N GLY A 189 9.67 17.15 9.77
CA GLY A 189 10.97 17.53 9.21
C GLY A 189 11.60 16.48 8.29
N GLU A 190 10.97 15.31 8.15
CA GLU A 190 11.51 14.14 7.45
C GLU A 190 10.57 13.68 6.35
N TYR A 191 11.09 13.49 5.13
CA TYR A 191 10.26 13.06 3.99
C TYR A 191 9.74 11.64 4.16
N ASP A 192 10.54 10.73 4.73
CA ASP A 192 10.15 9.35 4.97
C ASP A 192 9.71 9.11 6.43
N TYR A 193 9.09 10.11 7.06
CA TYR A 193 8.64 10.07 8.46
C TYR A 193 7.93 8.76 8.84
N ALA A 194 7.08 8.22 7.96
CA ALA A 194 6.32 7.00 8.22
C ALA A 194 7.28 5.80 8.35
N ASN A 195 8.24 5.68 7.43
CA ASN A 195 9.27 4.64 7.47
C ASN A 195 10.11 4.74 8.74
N GLN A 196 10.54 5.95 9.12
CA GLN A 196 11.31 6.15 10.34
C GLN A 196 10.53 5.74 11.60
N ILE A 197 9.23 6.04 11.69
CA ILE A 197 8.35 5.59 12.78
C ILE A 197 8.27 4.06 12.86
N VAL A 198 8.04 3.39 11.72
CA VAL A 198 7.90 1.93 11.69
C VAL A 198 9.23 1.23 11.99
N LEU A 199 10.35 1.72 11.45
CA LEU A 199 11.68 1.18 11.75
C LEU A 199 12.05 1.38 13.22
N ALA A 200 11.73 2.53 13.82
CA ALA A 200 11.88 2.73 15.26
C ALA A 200 11.03 1.74 16.07
N GLY A 201 9.81 1.42 15.60
CA GLY A 201 8.96 0.38 16.19
C GLY A 201 9.57 -1.03 16.11
N PHE A 202 10.21 -1.39 14.99
CA PHE A 202 10.94 -2.67 14.87
C PHE A 202 12.16 -2.72 15.78
N ALA A 203 12.97 -1.65 15.78
CA ALA A 203 14.21 -1.57 16.54
C ALA A 203 14.01 -1.39 18.05
N GLY A 204 12.83 -0.88 18.48
CA GLY A 204 12.62 -0.46 19.85
C GLY A 204 13.42 0.79 20.18
N GLU A 205 13.41 1.76 19.27
CA GLU A 205 14.18 3.00 19.36
C GLU A 205 13.28 4.23 19.47
N LYS A 206 13.92 5.35 19.78
CA LYS A 206 13.28 6.67 19.82
C LYS A 206 13.37 7.35 18.46
N THR A 207 12.25 7.91 17.99
CA THR A 207 12.24 8.72 16.77
C THR A 207 12.96 10.05 16.97
N THR A 208 13.46 10.64 15.88
CA THR A 208 14.13 11.95 15.88
C THR A 208 13.55 12.85 14.78
N PHE A 209 12.54 13.63 15.13
CA PHE A 209 11.79 14.56 14.30
C PHE A 209 11.76 15.95 14.91
N ASP A 210 11.33 16.94 14.13
CA ASP A 210 11.07 18.29 14.61
C ASP A 210 9.95 18.32 15.66
N ASN A 211 8.90 17.52 15.48
CA ASN A 211 7.77 17.43 16.40
C ASN A 211 7.38 15.97 16.71
N PHE A 212 6.85 15.79 17.93
CA PHE A 212 6.19 14.56 18.40
C PHE A 212 7.03 13.27 18.36
N ASN A 213 8.21 13.35 18.97
CA ASN A 213 9.07 12.19 19.14
C ASN A 213 8.54 11.20 20.18
N ASN A 214 8.64 9.91 19.85
CA ASN A 214 8.20 8.80 20.70
C ASN A 214 9.32 7.80 20.92
N ASP A 215 9.44 7.26 22.14
CA ASP A 215 10.40 6.22 22.49
C ASP A 215 9.71 4.85 22.52
N PHE A 216 9.84 4.10 21.43
CA PHE A 216 9.23 2.76 21.32
C PHE A 216 10.04 1.68 22.04
N GLY A 217 11.21 2.00 22.59
CA GLY A 217 11.95 1.12 23.50
C GLY A 217 11.25 0.89 24.83
N LEU A 218 10.25 1.72 25.15
CA LEU A 218 9.38 1.56 26.32
C LEU A 218 8.35 0.43 26.16
N TYR A 219 8.18 -0.11 24.95
CA TYR A 219 7.21 -1.16 24.64
C TYR A 219 7.83 -2.54 24.49
N GLY A 220 7.13 -3.53 25.05
CA GLY A 220 7.30 -4.94 24.67
C GLY A 220 6.75 -5.24 23.27
N PHE A 221 6.70 -6.52 22.91
CA PHE A 221 6.20 -6.94 21.59
C PHE A 221 4.75 -6.51 21.35
N ALA A 222 3.91 -6.47 22.38
CA ALA A 222 2.49 -6.14 22.22
C ALA A 222 2.29 -4.70 21.75
N GLY A 223 3.06 -3.75 22.28
CA GLY A 223 3.04 -2.34 21.88
C GLY A 223 3.71 -2.11 20.53
N LYS A 224 4.93 -2.64 20.36
CA LYS A 224 5.67 -2.52 19.08
C LYS A 224 4.89 -3.11 17.91
N GLU A 225 4.19 -4.24 18.11
CA GLU A 225 3.28 -4.80 17.12
C GLU A 225 2.25 -3.75 16.65
N GLN A 226 1.63 -2.99 17.56
CA GLN A 226 0.59 -2.03 17.16
C GLN A 226 1.17 -0.83 16.42
N VAL A 227 2.33 -0.34 16.83
CA VAL A 227 3.05 0.73 16.13
C VAL A 227 3.30 0.32 14.69
N ILE A 228 3.86 -0.88 14.47
CA ILE A 228 4.18 -1.37 13.13
C ILE A 228 2.89 -1.58 12.31
N LYS A 229 1.93 -2.37 12.80
CA LYS A 229 0.72 -2.72 12.04
C LYS A 229 -0.09 -1.51 11.61
N LYS A 230 -0.17 -0.49 12.46
CA LYS A 230 -0.97 0.71 12.19
C LYS A 230 -0.18 1.76 11.45
N GLY A 231 1.12 1.90 11.72
CA GLY A 231 1.99 2.78 10.94
C GLY A 231 2.03 2.36 9.47
N THR A 232 2.16 1.06 9.18
CA THR A 232 2.14 0.55 7.80
C THR A 232 0.80 0.80 7.10
N ALA A 233 -0.33 0.50 7.73
CA ALA A 233 -1.64 0.67 7.09
C ALA A 233 -2.10 2.14 7.03
N TYR A 234 -1.87 2.92 8.08
CA TYR A 234 -2.54 4.21 8.30
C TYR A 234 -1.63 5.42 8.16
N MET A 235 -0.34 5.22 7.92
CA MET A 235 0.60 6.29 7.57
C MET A 235 1.28 6.03 6.22
N HIS A 236 1.68 4.78 5.92
CA HIS A 236 2.29 4.46 4.61
C HIS A 236 1.21 4.31 3.55
N VAL A 237 0.39 3.27 3.66
CA VAL A 237 -0.63 2.97 2.64
C VAL A 237 -1.64 4.12 2.53
N TRP A 238 -2.11 4.65 3.66
CA TRP A 238 -3.01 5.81 3.68
C TRP A 238 -2.47 7.02 2.89
N MET A 239 -1.20 7.39 3.08
CA MET A 239 -0.60 8.50 2.33
C MET A 239 -0.37 8.12 0.87
N TYR A 240 -0.09 6.85 0.60
CA TYR A 240 0.10 6.37 -0.76
C TYR A 240 -1.21 6.32 -1.58
N VAL A 241 -2.36 6.11 -0.95
CA VAL A 241 -3.68 6.32 -1.59
C VAL A 241 -3.80 7.76 -2.08
N VAL A 242 -3.40 8.73 -1.25
CA VAL A 242 -3.39 10.15 -1.63
C VAL A 242 -2.42 10.42 -2.77
N ARG A 243 -1.22 9.82 -2.73
CA ARG A 243 -0.24 9.89 -3.81
C ARG A 243 -0.86 9.48 -5.15
N GLU A 244 -1.53 8.33 -5.20
CA GLU A 244 -2.07 7.80 -6.46
C GLU A 244 -3.21 8.66 -7.01
N MET A 245 -4.05 9.22 -6.14
CA MET A 245 -5.09 10.16 -6.59
C MET A 245 -4.51 11.50 -7.07
N GLU A 246 -3.42 11.99 -6.49
CA GLU A 246 -2.72 13.19 -6.99
C GLU A 246 -2.02 12.91 -8.33
N ASP A 247 -1.34 11.77 -8.46
CA ASP A 247 -0.71 11.31 -9.72
C ASP A 247 -1.74 11.25 -10.86
N ALA A 248 -2.91 10.67 -10.59
CA ALA A 248 -4.02 10.62 -11.53
C ALA A 248 -4.46 12.01 -12.00
N LEU A 249 -4.48 13.01 -11.12
CA LEU A 249 -4.94 14.36 -11.44
C LEU A 249 -3.87 15.21 -12.11
N ASP A 250 -2.60 14.91 -11.84
CA ASP A 250 -1.45 15.56 -12.47
C ASP A 250 -1.32 15.15 -13.94
N ASP A 251 -1.58 13.87 -14.24
CA ASP A 251 -1.54 13.33 -15.60
C ASP A 251 -2.86 13.50 -16.37
N CYS A 252 -3.93 13.95 -15.71
CA CYS A 252 -5.26 14.11 -16.32
C CYS A 252 -5.29 15.21 -17.39
N GLN A 253 -5.81 14.88 -18.58
CA GLN A 253 -5.87 15.77 -19.74
C GLN A 253 -7.31 16.27 -20.00
N THR A 254 -7.49 17.59 -20.14
CA THR A 254 -8.82 18.23 -20.28
C THR A 254 -9.43 18.20 -21.67
N ASP A 255 -8.59 18.21 -22.72
CA ASP A 255 -9.01 18.21 -24.12
C ASP A 255 -8.84 16.82 -24.74
N CYS A 256 -9.38 15.80 -24.05
CA CYS A 256 -9.26 14.41 -24.45
C CYS A 256 -10.05 14.11 -25.73
N THR A 257 -9.37 14.05 -26.87
CA THR A 257 -9.99 13.73 -28.17
C THR A 257 -9.79 12.29 -28.61
N ALA A 258 -8.87 11.55 -27.97
CA ALA A 258 -8.64 10.14 -28.21
C ALA A 258 -9.31 9.32 -27.10
N ASP A 259 -9.82 8.13 -27.44
CA ASP A 259 -10.58 7.28 -26.50
C ASP A 259 -9.74 6.80 -25.30
N ASP A 260 -8.41 6.82 -25.41
CA ASP A 260 -7.41 6.28 -24.47
C ASP A 260 -6.56 7.34 -23.78
N CYS A 261 -6.81 8.65 -24.02
CA CYS A 261 -5.86 9.69 -23.60
C CYS A 261 -5.69 9.82 -22.07
N ASN A 262 -6.67 9.32 -21.30
CA ASN A 262 -6.67 9.34 -19.84
C ASN A 262 -6.59 7.93 -19.23
N ASP A 263 -6.17 6.91 -19.99
CA ASP A 263 -6.03 5.54 -19.46
C ASP A 263 -5.01 5.46 -18.31
N ASP A 264 -3.86 6.14 -18.43
CA ASP A 264 -2.84 6.21 -17.38
C ASP A 264 -3.35 6.95 -16.11
N PRO A 265 -3.97 8.15 -16.22
CA PRO A 265 -4.66 8.80 -15.11
C PRO A 265 -5.71 7.93 -14.42
N VAL A 266 -6.52 7.21 -15.18
CA VAL A 266 -7.55 6.31 -14.65
C VAL A 266 -6.91 5.12 -13.95
N HIS A 267 -5.79 4.61 -14.48
CA HIS A 267 -5.03 3.56 -13.83
C HIS A 267 -4.53 3.99 -12.46
N ALA A 268 -3.92 5.18 -12.34
CA ALA A 268 -3.49 5.72 -11.05
C ALA A 268 -4.67 5.92 -10.08
N TRP A 269 -5.83 6.39 -10.56
CA TRP A 269 -7.02 6.53 -9.72
C TRP A 269 -7.51 5.16 -9.19
N ASP A 270 -7.57 4.15 -10.06
CA ASP A 270 -7.92 2.77 -9.68
C ASP A 270 -6.89 2.16 -8.71
N GLU A 271 -5.60 2.48 -8.86
CA GLU A 271 -4.56 2.09 -7.91
C GLU A 271 -4.86 2.68 -6.52
N GLY A 272 -5.28 3.94 -6.44
CA GLY A 272 -5.73 4.58 -5.20
C GLY A 272 -6.85 3.80 -4.51
N VAL A 273 -7.86 3.35 -5.26
CA VAL A 273 -8.96 2.53 -4.71
C VAL A 273 -8.46 1.17 -4.23
N ALA A 274 -7.57 0.54 -5.00
CA ALA A 274 -6.96 -0.74 -4.64
C ALA A 274 -6.15 -0.63 -3.33
N PHE A 275 -5.33 0.41 -3.18
CA PHE A 275 -4.57 0.67 -1.95
C PHE A 275 -5.45 1.07 -0.76
N TYR A 276 -6.59 1.71 -0.99
CA TYR A 276 -7.54 2.02 0.08
C TYR A 276 -8.17 0.75 0.67
N THR A 277 -8.46 -0.21 -0.20
CA THR A 277 -9.36 -1.33 0.06
C THR A 277 -8.60 -2.61 0.42
N GLY A 278 -7.81 -3.14 -0.52
CA GLY A 278 -7.16 -4.43 -0.41
C GLY A 278 -8.02 -5.62 -0.89
N THR A 279 -7.37 -6.70 -1.30
CA THR A 279 -8.05 -7.92 -1.80
C THR A 279 -8.92 -8.61 -0.75
N LEU A 280 -8.58 -8.50 0.53
CA LEU A 280 -9.24 -9.20 1.64
C LEU A 280 -10.61 -8.63 1.98
N GLU A 281 -10.98 -7.47 1.44
CA GLU A 281 -12.36 -6.95 1.52
C GLU A 281 -13.30 -7.64 0.53
N GLY A 282 -12.75 -8.31 -0.48
CA GLY A 282 -13.52 -8.99 -1.52
C GLY A 282 -14.19 -8.02 -2.51
N THR A 283 -15.05 -8.60 -3.35
CA THR A 283 -15.71 -7.90 -4.46
C THR A 283 -16.82 -6.96 -4.02
N ASP A 284 -17.37 -7.16 -2.81
CA ASP A 284 -18.53 -6.45 -2.26
C ASP A 284 -18.23 -5.69 -0.95
N GLY A 285 -17.00 -5.80 -0.43
CA GLY A 285 -16.57 -5.09 0.76
C GLY A 285 -17.07 -5.71 2.05
N SER A 286 -17.54 -6.97 2.02
CA SER A 286 -17.99 -7.70 3.21
C SER A 286 -16.85 -8.47 3.90
N GLY A 287 -15.62 -8.34 3.40
CA GLY A 287 -14.46 -9.07 3.88
C GLY A 287 -13.92 -8.59 5.22
N SER A 288 -12.65 -8.88 5.45
CA SER A 288 -11.96 -8.51 6.70
C SER A 288 -10.57 -7.97 6.38
N GLY A 289 -10.56 -6.90 5.59
CA GLY A 289 -9.33 -6.28 5.11
C GLY A 289 -8.49 -5.65 6.20
N LYS A 290 -7.26 -5.32 5.81
CA LYS A 290 -6.18 -4.89 6.70
C LYS A 290 -5.74 -3.45 6.49
N LEU A 291 -6.39 -2.74 5.56
CA LEU A 291 -6.05 -1.39 5.13
C LEU A 291 -7.11 -0.39 5.61
N VAL A 292 -7.27 0.73 4.90
CA VAL A 292 -8.03 1.90 5.38
C VAL A 292 -9.54 1.63 5.39
N TYR A 293 -10.06 0.87 4.42
CA TYR A 293 -11.46 0.44 4.39
C TYR A 293 -11.85 -0.31 5.68
N GLY A 294 -11.12 -1.37 6.01
CA GLY A 294 -11.36 -2.17 7.22
C GLY A 294 -11.18 -1.38 8.53
N LEU A 295 -10.30 -0.38 8.55
CA LEU A 295 -10.21 0.56 9.69
C LEU A 295 -11.51 1.36 9.84
N ALA A 296 -12.04 1.90 8.76
CA ALA A 296 -13.23 2.72 8.78
C ALA A 296 -14.44 1.94 9.32
N ASP A 297 -14.62 0.70 8.87
CA ASP A 297 -15.65 -0.20 9.40
C ASP A 297 -15.43 -0.51 10.89
N ALA A 298 -14.19 -0.80 11.29
CA ALA A 298 -13.87 -1.04 12.69
C ALA A 298 -14.14 0.17 13.60
N ARG A 299 -13.98 1.40 13.10
CA ARG A 299 -14.21 2.64 13.87
C ARG A 299 -15.67 3.03 13.85
N CYS A 300 -16.38 2.83 12.75
CA CYS A 300 -17.81 3.16 12.68
C CYS A 300 -18.61 2.42 13.76
N SER A 301 -18.29 1.15 14.01
CA SER A 301 -18.95 0.35 15.05
C SER A 301 -18.76 0.93 16.46
N ASN A 302 -17.64 1.59 16.73
CA ASN A 302 -17.38 2.18 18.04
C ASN A 302 -18.08 3.53 18.23
N PHE A 303 -18.29 4.26 17.14
CA PHE A 303 -18.85 5.60 17.15
C PHE A 303 -20.33 5.65 16.75
N LYS A 304 -20.94 4.49 16.44
CA LYS A 304 -22.29 4.39 15.89
C LYS A 304 -22.44 5.24 14.62
N THR A 305 -21.50 5.07 13.68
CA THR A 305 -21.44 5.81 12.40
C THR A 305 -21.40 4.86 11.20
N CYS A 306 -21.88 3.62 11.37
CA CYS A 306 -22.06 2.69 10.26
C CYS A 306 -23.38 2.94 9.54
N GLY A 307 -23.52 2.33 8.36
CA GLY A 307 -24.75 2.37 7.56
C GLY A 307 -24.93 3.69 6.80
N ALA A 308 -25.92 3.71 5.90
CA ALA A 308 -26.17 4.84 5.01
C ALA A 308 -26.57 6.13 5.75
N ASN A 309 -27.15 6.02 6.95
CA ASN A 309 -27.59 7.16 7.77
C ASN A 309 -26.60 7.50 8.89
N ALA A 310 -25.44 6.83 8.97
CA ALA A 310 -24.45 7.01 10.03
C ALA A 310 -25.03 6.86 11.45
N ASP A 311 -25.93 5.90 11.67
CA ASP A 311 -26.60 5.64 12.95
C ASP A 311 -26.60 4.16 13.36
N GLU A 312 -25.84 3.31 12.65
CA GLU A 312 -25.70 1.89 12.93
C GLU A 312 -24.37 1.57 13.63
N THR A 313 -24.29 0.41 14.28
CA THR A 313 -23.07 -0.08 14.96
C THR A 313 -22.38 -1.24 14.24
N GLY A 314 -22.84 -1.62 13.05
CA GLY A 314 -22.26 -2.70 12.27
C GLY A 314 -22.54 -2.53 10.78
N GLY A 315 -21.88 -3.33 9.96
CA GLY A 315 -21.86 -3.16 8.50
C GLY A 315 -20.85 -2.12 8.05
N THR A 316 -20.95 -1.73 6.77
CA THR A 316 -20.05 -0.76 6.14
C THR A 316 -20.17 0.61 6.81
N SER A 317 -19.04 1.24 7.04
CA SER A 317 -18.95 2.60 7.57
C SER A 317 -19.59 3.61 6.64
N HIS A 318 -20.25 4.63 7.20
CA HIS A 318 -20.79 5.71 6.38
C HIS A 318 -19.70 6.39 5.55
N VAL A 319 -18.50 6.54 6.09
CA VAL A 319 -17.38 7.14 5.36
C VAL A 319 -16.92 6.27 4.19
N ASN A 320 -16.91 4.93 4.29
CA ASN A 320 -16.65 4.06 3.13
C ASN A 320 -17.72 4.26 2.05
N LEU A 321 -19.00 4.33 2.43
CA LEU A 321 -20.10 4.55 1.49
C LEU A 321 -19.96 5.89 0.74
N GLU A 322 -19.57 6.97 1.44
CA GLU A 322 -19.35 8.27 0.80
C GLU A 322 -18.06 8.30 -0.04
N ILE A 323 -16.96 7.73 0.46
CA ILE A 323 -15.69 7.66 -0.27
C ILE A 323 -15.88 6.92 -1.61
N PHE A 324 -16.59 5.79 -1.62
CA PHE A 324 -16.78 5.00 -2.84
C PHE A 324 -17.64 5.72 -3.89
N LYS A 325 -18.64 6.50 -3.47
CA LYS A 325 -19.36 7.39 -4.40
C LYS A 325 -18.41 8.38 -5.06
N HIS A 326 -17.48 8.95 -4.30
CA HIS A 326 -16.50 9.90 -4.83
C HIS A 326 -15.41 9.21 -5.67
N PHE A 327 -15.05 7.96 -5.37
CA PHE A 327 -14.20 7.16 -6.26
C PHE A 327 -14.85 6.93 -7.61
N ASP A 328 -16.12 6.51 -7.64
CA ASP A 328 -16.87 6.30 -8.90
C ASP A 328 -16.99 7.58 -9.72
N VAL A 329 -17.36 8.69 -9.05
CA VAL A 329 -17.54 9.99 -9.71
C VAL A 329 -16.21 10.56 -10.20
N GLY A 330 -15.15 10.46 -9.39
CA GLY A 330 -13.81 10.93 -9.75
C GLY A 330 -13.24 10.18 -10.96
N GLN A 331 -13.34 8.85 -10.97
CA GLN A 331 -12.93 8.02 -12.11
C GLN A 331 -13.69 8.43 -13.39
N ALA A 332 -15.02 8.57 -13.30
CA ALA A 332 -15.85 8.96 -14.43
C ALA A 332 -15.52 10.36 -14.97
N LYS A 333 -15.12 11.29 -14.09
CA LYS A 333 -14.70 12.64 -14.47
C LYS A 333 -13.32 12.64 -15.13
N ILE A 334 -12.34 11.92 -14.60
CA ILE A 334 -11.00 11.79 -15.20
C ILE A 334 -11.12 11.22 -16.60
N ARG A 335 -11.93 10.17 -16.79
CA ARG A 335 -12.22 9.60 -18.13
C ARG A 335 -12.77 10.60 -19.14
N LYS A 336 -13.49 11.63 -18.67
CA LYS A 336 -14.06 12.69 -19.53
C LYS A 336 -13.16 13.91 -19.67
N GLY A 337 -11.97 13.91 -19.04
CA GLY A 337 -11.11 15.08 -18.98
C GLY A 337 -11.63 16.19 -18.06
N GLU A 338 -12.57 15.90 -17.16
CA GLU A 338 -13.11 16.87 -16.19
C GLU A 338 -12.17 17.03 -14.98
N CYS A 339 -10.86 17.20 -15.22
CA CYS A 339 -9.78 17.09 -14.22
C CYS A 339 -9.97 18.01 -13.01
N ALA A 340 -10.36 19.27 -13.24
CA ALA A 340 -10.62 20.21 -12.15
C ALA A 340 -11.79 19.78 -11.26
N SER A 341 -12.83 19.16 -11.84
CA SER A 341 -13.97 18.65 -11.09
C SER A 341 -13.67 17.31 -10.40
N ALA A 342 -12.76 16.49 -10.93
CA ALA A 342 -12.26 15.29 -10.27
C ALA A 342 -11.40 15.62 -9.05
N ARG A 343 -10.62 16.71 -9.12
CA ARG A 343 -9.82 17.21 -7.99
C ARG A 343 -10.68 17.53 -6.76
N ALA A 344 -11.90 18.01 -6.96
CA ALA A 344 -12.84 18.24 -5.87
C ALA A 344 -13.28 16.93 -5.17
N ASP A 345 -13.47 15.83 -5.91
CA ASP A 345 -13.78 14.52 -5.31
C ASP A 345 -12.60 13.99 -4.50
N LYS A 346 -11.38 14.14 -5.03
CA LYS A 346 -10.14 13.81 -4.31
C LYS A 346 -10.05 14.52 -2.97
N GLU A 347 -10.28 15.84 -2.94
CA GLU A 347 -10.25 16.63 -1.71
C GLU A 347 -11.34 16.18 -0.71
N ILE A 348 -12.51 15.72 -1.18
CA ILE A 348 -13.56 15.15 -0.32
C ILE A 348 -13.11 13.80 0.26
N ILE A 349 -12.54 12.92 -0.58
CA ILE A 349 -12.01 11.62 -0.16
C ILE A 349 -10.95 11.79 0.92
N GLU A 350 -9.96 12.67 0.71
CA GLU A 350 -8.91 12.97 1.70
C GLU A 350 -9.48 13.35 3.08
N ASN A 351 -10.51 14.21 3.10
CA ASN A 351 -11.17 14.63 4.33
C ASN A 351 -11.92 13.48 5.01
N LEU A 352 -12.64 12.66 4.23
CA LEU A 352 -13.34 11.48 4.76
C LEU A 352 -12.37 10.43 5.30
N MET A 353 -11.21 10.25 4.67
CA MET A 353 -10.16 9.33 5.10
C MET A 353 -9.52 9.70 6.45
N LEU A 354 -9.63 10.96 6.90
CA LEU A 354 -9.16 11.40 8.22
C LEU A 354 -10.11 10.98 9.35
N VAL A 355 -11.41 10.83 9.07
CA VAL A 355 -12.43 10.51 10.08
C VAL A 355 -12.08 9.27 10.91
N PRO A 356 -11.73 8.11 10.32
CA PRO A 356 -11.40 6.93 11.12
C PRO A 356 -10.09 7.07 11.92
N LEU A 357 -9.14 7.91 11.46
CA LEU A 357 -7.93 8.21 12.22
C LEU A 357 -8.26 9.06 13.46
N ILE A 358 -9.08 10.10 13.29
CA ILE A 358 -9.57 10.95 14.40
C ILE A 358 -10.36 10.11 15.40
N GLN A 359 -11.28 9.27 14.92
CA GLN A 359 -12.03 8.33 15.75
C GLN A 359 -11.09 7.36 16.50
N GLY A 360 -10.01 6.92 15.85
CA GLY A 360 -8.95 6.12 16.47
C GLY A 360 -8.32 6.86 17.66
N THR A 361 -7.80 8.06 17.42
CA THR A 361 -7.16 8.89 18.45
C THR A 361 -8.10 9.15 19.64
N LEU A 362 -9.34 9.55 19.38
CA LEU A 362 -10.34 9.81 20.42
C LEU A 362 -10.68 8.57 21.24
N ARG A 363 -10.86 7.42 20.57
CA ARG A 363 -11.14 6.15 21.25
C ARG A 363 -10.03 5.80 22.22
N TYR A 364 -8.79 5.83 21.77
CA TYR A 364 -7.67 5.39 22.60
C TYR A 364 -7.29 6.39 23.67
N ALA A 365 -7.45 7.70 23.43
CA ALA A 365 -7.37 8.71 24.49
C ALA A 365 -8.39 8.43 25.62
N TRP A 366 -9.63 8.06 25.26
CA TRP A 366 -10.62 7.66 26.25
C TRP A 366 -10.22 6.37 26.97
N LYS A 367 -9.78 5.33 26.24
CA LYS A 367 -9.40 4.04 26.84
C LYS A 367 -8.24 4.17 27.82
N THR A 368 -7.17 4.88 27.47
CA THR A 368 -6.01 5.04 28.35
C THR A 368 -6.33 5.85 29.61
N ALA A 369 -7.31 6.76 29.55
CA ALA A 369 -7.76 7.52 30.70
C ALA A 369 -8.79 6.79 31.60
N ASN A 370 -9.54 5.83 31.07
CA ASN A 370 -10.71 5.25 31.76
C ASN A 370 -10.64 3.75 32.02
N GLU A 371 -9.71 3.03 31.38
CA GLU A 371 -9.53 1.59 31.57
C GLU A 371 -8.21 1.28 32.29
N ALA A 372 -8.05 0.04 32.75
CA ALA A 372 -6.77 -0.43 33.27
C ALA A 372 -5.70 -0.36 32.16
N TYR A 373 -4.46 -0.05 32.56
CA TYR A 373 -3.33 0.05 31.65
C TYR A 373 -3.23 -1.19 30.74
N SER A 374 -3.02 -0.92 29.45
CA SER A 374 -2.72 -1.91 28.44
C SER A 374 -1.72 -1.30 27.47
N GLU A 375 -0.53 -1.89 27.38
CA GLU A 375 0.51 -1.49 26.41
C GLU A 375 -0.05 -1.44 24.97
N LYS A 376 -0.95 -2.37 24.65
CA LYS A 376 -1.69 -2.36 23.39
C LYS A 376 -2.54 -1.10 23.25
N ALA A 377 -3.39 -0.76 24.22
CA ALA A 377 -4.26 0.41 24.09
C ALA A 377 -3.47 1.72 24.01
N GLU A 378 -2.39 1.84 24.77
CA GLU A 378 -1.50 3.01 24.72
C GLU A 378 -0.82 3.14 23.36
N SER A 379 -0.14 2.09 22.88
CA SER A 379 0.53 2.09 21.59
C SER A 379 -0.43 2.34 20.42
N GLU A 380 -1.66 1.85 20.48
CA GLU A 380 -2.72 2.19 19.52
C GLU A 380 -3.05 3.68 19.56
N GLY A 381 -3.18 4.27 20.76
CA GLY A 381 -3.38 5.71 20.92
C GLY A 381 -2.24 6.54 20.35
N THR A 382 -0.99 6.18 20.66
CA THR A 382 0.21 6.86 20.18
C THR A 382 0.29 6.87 18.66
N ILE A 383 0.09 5.73 18.00
CA ILE A 383 0.22 5.65 16.52
C ILE A 383 -0.94 6.33 15.79
N PHE A 384 -2.17 6.32 16.32
CA PHE A 384 -3.26 7.12 15.76
C PHE A 384 -3.02 8.64 15.94
N ALA A 385 -2.47 9.03 17.10
CA ALA A 385 -2.10 10.42 17.35
C ALA A 385 -1.01 10.89 16.38
N LEU A 386 0.04 10.07 16.15
CA LEU A 386 1.04 10.34 15.12
C LEU A 386 0.40 10.54 13.73
N ALA A 387 -0.55 9.70 13.33
CA ALA A 387 -1.21 9.82 12.04
C ALA A 387 -2.09 11.10 11.87
N VAL A 388 -2.55 11.72 12.97
CA VAL A 388 -3.49 12.86 12.93
C VAL A 388 -2.84 14.20 13.30
N ALA A 389 -1.84 14.20 14.17
CA ALA A 389 -1.23 15.41 14.72
C ALA A 389 -0.73 16.41 13.65
N PRO A 390 -0.13 15.99 12.52
CA PRO A 390 0.30 16.92 11.46
C PRO A 390 -0.84 17.75 10.86
N VAL A 391 -1.98 17.10 10.60
CA VAL A 391 -3.17 17.77 10.04
C VAL A 391 -3.77 18.73 11.07
N VAL A 392 -3.82 18.32 12.35
CA VAL A 392 -4.27 19.21 13.43
C VAL A 392 -3.32 20.39 13.57
N ALA A 393 -2.00 20.18 13.48
CA ALA A 393 -1.00 21.24 13.66
C ALA A 393 -1.06 22.30 12.56
N HIS A 394 -1.40 21.89 11.34
CA HIS A 394 -1.66 22.79 10.22
C HIS A 394 -2.82 23.76 10.52
N CYS A 395 -3.88 23.27 11.19
CA CYS A 395 -5.05 24.06 11.56
C CYS A 395 -4.85 24.86 12.87
N ASP A 396 -4.28 24.21 13.89
CA ASP A 396 -4.04 24.74 15.23
C ASP A 396 -2.87 23.98 15.90
N ALA A 397 -1.70 24.62 15.91
CA ALA A 397 -0.49 24.08 16.52
C ALA A 397 -0.62 23.84 18.03
N ALA A 398 -1.41 24.64 18.75
CA ALA A 398 -1.61 24.45 20.18
C ALA A 398 -2.49 23.23 20.46
N ALA A 399 -3.53 23.00 19.66
CA ALA A 399 -4.35 21.79 19.75
C ALA A 399 -3.55 20.53 19.42
N ALA A 400 -2.70 20.58 18.39
CA ALA A 400 -1.80 19.46 18.08
C ALA A 400 -0.81 19.19 19.21
N LYS A 401 -0.32 20.24 19.88
CA LYS A 401 0.53 20.09 21.06
C LYS A 401 -0.20 19.38 22.22
N VAL A 402 -1.48 19.67 22.43
CA VAL A 402 -2.27 18.93 23.43
C VAL A 402 -2.31 17.43 23.10
N ILE A 403 -2.49 17.07 21.83
CA ILE A 403 -2.46 15.67 21.40
C ILE A 403 -1.07 15.07 21.67
N SER A 404 0.01 15.73 21.22
CA SER A 404 1.36 15.20 21.35
C SER A 404 1.87 15.10 22.80
N ASP A 405 1.38 15.96 23.68
CA ASP A 405 1.73 15.94 25.11
C ASP A 405 1.01 14.83 25.89
N ASN A 406 -0.11 14.30 25.36
CA ASN A 406 -0.97 13.34 26.07
C ASN A 406 -1.08 11.97 25.41
N MET A 407 -0.64 11.83 24.16
CA MET A 407 -0.72 10.60 23.35
C MET A 407 0.68 10.12 22.95
N VAL A 408 1.57 9.97 23.94
CA VAL A 408 3.00 9.67 23.77
C VAL A 408 3.33 8.31 24.37
N ALA A 409 4.34 7.63 23.83
CA ALA A 409 4.81 6.37 24.42
C ALA A 409 5.28 6.53 25.87
N GLY A 410 4.77 5.68 26.76
CA GLY A 410 5.07 5.67 28.19
C GLY A 410 4.30 6.70 29.03
N GLN A 411 3.11 7.12 28.58
CA GLN A 411 2.28 8.15 29.21
C GLN A 411 1.59 7.75 30.53
#